data_AF-A0AAU5DJ38-F1
#
_entry.id   AF-A0AAU5DJ38-F1
#
_cell.length_a   1.000
_cell.length_b   1.000
_cell.length_c   1.000
_cell.angle_alpha   90.00
_cell.angle_beta   90.00
_cell.angle_gamma   90.00
#
_symmetry.space_group_name_H-M   'P 1'
#
loop_
_entity.id
_entity.type
_entity.pdbx_description
1 polymer ?
#
loop_
_entity_poly.entity_id
_entity_poly.type
_entity_poly.pdbx_seq_one_letter_code
_entity_poly.pdbx_strand_id
1 'polypeptide(L)'
;MELVTTSDHGTPMTQKIEEERRALHRRFDALGTGLAAALNADRIQGGGWTHEAGHACYGSVTLHHPHGLGFDLSHQGSYRKGAAGRRLTVRGIYPADSNVRHAEPITVSMDREPTAMARDIVRRWMPGYLAVIGQALDNARQADRERAARRALNRRMEQALLGLHAAHVNEHEAPHRHTSYWSGGRYSREGAAVHASGSVTLTNDAQHANMKLTDVPADLVLRILALLDARQALEGTISPRQVAPARRELPAPTLTIPGEVLTPTGAADRQAPMLPHAADLLF
;
A
#
# COMPACT_ATOMS: atom_id res chain seq x y z
N MET A 1 25.70 24.75 -40.23
CA MET A 1 24.74 24.76 -41.35
C MET A 1 23.65 23.75 -40.98
N GLU A 2 22.62 24.21 -40.29
CA GLU A 2 21.52 23.34 -39.83
C GLU A 2 20.56 23.10 -41.00
N LEU A 3 20.36 21.83 -41.33
CA LEU A 3 19.40 21.38 -42.33
C LEU A 3 17.98 21.58 -41.77
N VAL A 4 17.39 22.73 -42.05
CA VAL A 4 15.96 22.98 -41.82
C VAL A 4 15.19 22.19 -42.87
N THR A 5 14.59 21.07 -42.47
CA THR A 5 13.67 20.29 -43.31
C THR A 5 12.32 21.02 -43.39
N THR A 6 12.15 21.79 -44.47
CA THR A 6 10.88 22.45 -44.81
C THR A 6 9.94 21.48 -45.52
N SER A 7 8.65 21.52 -45.16
CA SER A 7 7.60 20.85 -45.93
C SER A 7 7.14 21.71 -47.12
N ASP A 8 6.42 21.11 -48.08
CA ASP A 8 6.02 21.64 -49.41
C ASP A 8 5.32 23.04 -49.45
N HIS A 9 5.09 23.68 -48.30
CA HIS A 9 4.40 24.97 -48.18
C HIS A 9 5.17 26.03 -47.36
N GLY A 10 6.47 25.85 -47.11
CA GLY A 10 7.30 26.86 -46.46
C GLY A 10 7.11 26.99 -44.94
N THR A 11 6.22 26.19 -44.33
CA THR A 11 6.08 26.09 -42.87
C THR A 11 7.17 25.15 -42.30
N PRO A 12 7.93 25.58 -41.27
CA PRO A 12 8.84 24.71 -40.54
C PRO A 12 8.12 23.47 -40.01
N MET A 13 8.68 22.28 -40.21
CA MET A 13 8.06 21.00 -39.81
C MET A 13 7.68 20.97 -38.31
N THR A 14 8.46 21.65 -37.46
CA THR A 14 8.19 21.81 -36.02
C THR A 14 6.91 22.59 -35.72
N GLN A 15 6.61 23.64 -36.50
CA GLN A 15 5.36 24.41 -36.34
C GLN A 15 4.14 23.58 -36.75
N LYS A 16 4.24 22.82 -37.84
CA LYS A 16 3.17 21.92 -38.29
C LYS A 16 2.85 20.84 -37.26
N ILE A 17 3.88 20.19 -36.70
CA ILE A 17 3.71 19.17 -35.65
C ILE A 17 3.01 19.77 -34.42
N GLU A 18 3.39 20.99 -34.04
CA GLU A 18 2.82 21.66 -32.87
C GLU A 18 1.36 22.11 -33.11
N GLU A 19 1.02 22.55 -34.32
CA GLU A 19 -0.36 22.84 -34.70
C GLU A 19 -1.23 21.58 -34.73
N GLU A 20 -0.72 20.48 -35.28
CA GLU A 20 -1.41 19.18 -35.29
C GLU A 20 -1.64 18.67 -33.86
N ARG A 21 -0.64 18.78 -32.97
CA ARG A 21 -0.79 18.46 -31.55
C ARG A 21 -1.84 19.32 -30.86
N ARG A 22 -1.84 20.63 -31.10
CA ARG A 22 -2.85 21.54 -30.54
C ARG A 22 -4.26 21.26 -31.06
N ALA A 23 -4.41 20.97 -32.35
CA ALA A 23 -5.69 20.59 -32.93
C ALA A 23 -6.21 19.26 -32.36
N LEU A 24 -5.32 18.27 -32.19
CA LEU A 24 -5.63 16.99 -31.58
C LEU A 24 -6.05 17.15 -30.12
N HIS A 25 -5.32 17.94 -29.34
CA HIS A 25 -5.66 18.22 -27.95
C HIS A 25 -7.03 18.90 -27.83
N ARG A 26 -7.31 19.95 -28.61
CA ARG A 26 -8.63 20.61 -28.64
C ARG A 26 -9.77 19.66 -28.97
N ARG A 27 -9.55 18.72 -29.90
CA ARG A 27 -10.56 17.71 -30.26
C ARG A 27 -10.88 16.79 -29.08
N PHE A 28 -9.86 16.30 -28.38
CA PHE A 28 -10.05 15.42 -27.22
C PHE A 28 -10.57 16.17 -25.99
N ASP A 29 -10.25 17.45 -25.85
CA ASP A 29 -10.82 18.31 -24.83
C ASP A 29 -12.33 18.55 -25.03
N ALA A 30 -12.75 18.84 -26.27
CA ALA A 30 -14.16 18.95 -26.62
C ALA A 30 -14.91 17.62 -26.41
N LEU A 31 -14.30 16.49 -26.80
CA LEU A 31 -14.85 15.16 -26.54
C LEU A 31 -14.99 14.89 -25.03
N GLY A 32 -13.97 15.22 -24.24
CA GLY A 32 -13.97 15.09 -22.79
C GLY A 32 -15.07 15.91 -22.12
N THR A 33 -15.18 17.17 -22.52
CA THR A 33 -16.25 18.06 -22.08
C THR A 33 -17.62 17.45 -22.33
N GLY A 34 -17.86 16.96 -23.56
CA GLY A 34 -19.13 16.34 -23.93
C GLY A 34 -19.41 15.04 -23.16
N LEU A 35 -18.40 14.21 -22.93
CA LEU A 35 -18.54 12.97 -22.15
C LEU A 35 -18.84 13.26 -20.68
N ALA A 36 -18.08 14.16 -20.04
CA ALA A 36 -18.30 14.55 -18.66
C ALA A 36 -19.70 15.17 -18.49
N ALA A 37 -20.11 16.05 -19.39
CA ALA A 37 -21.46 16.63 -19.40
C ALA A 37 -22.56 15.55 -19.52
N ALA A 38 -22.40 14.58 -20.42
CA ALA A 38 -23.37 13.49 -20.58
C ALA A 38 -23.49 12.61 -19.32
N LEU A 39 -22.36 12.22 -18.72
CA LEU A 39 -22.36 11.43 -17.48
C LEU A 39 -22.98 12.21 -16.31
N ASN A 40 -22.74 13.51 -16.25
CA ASN A 40 -23.29 14.39 -15.21
C ASN A 40 -24.80 14.61 -15.39
N ALA A 41 -25.26 14.80 -16.62
CA ALA A 41 -26.68 14.95 -16.93
C ALA A 41 -27.48 13.70 -16.52
N ASP A 42 -26.94 12.50 -16.78
CA ASP A 42 -27.55 11.23 -16.40
C ASP A 42 -27.28 10.84 -14.92
N ARG A 43 -26.61 11.72 -14.15
CA ARG A 43 -26.21 11.51 -12.73
C ARG A 43 -25.51 10.18 -12.49
N ILE A 44 -24.66 9.75 -13.42
CA ILE A 44 -23.90 8.51 -13.30
C ILE A 44 -23.02 8.57 -12.06
N GLN A 45 -23.24 7.64 -11.12
CA GLN A 45 -22.57 7.62 -9.80
C GLN A 45 -22.80 8.89 -8.96
N GLY A 46 -23.90 9.61 -9.21
CA GLY A 46 -24.22 10.87 -8.54
C GLY A 46 -23.79 12.12 -9.30
N GLY A 47 -23.00 11.98 -10.37
CA GLY A 47 -22.42 13.09 -11.13
C GLY A 47 -21.15 13.67 -10.50
N GLY A 48 -20.61 14.74 -11.08
CA GLY A 48 -19.33 15.33 -10.67
C GLY A 48 -18.14 14.87 -11.50
N TRP A 49 -18.38 14.21 -12.64
CA TRP A 49 -17.35 13.83 -13.59
C TRP A 49 -16.67 15.07 -14.17
N THR A 50 -15.34 15.07 -14.15
CA THR A 50 -14.48 16.03 -14.83
C THR A 50 -13.61 15.32 -15.85
N HIS A 51 -12.99 16.06 -16.76
CA HIS A 51 -12.09 15.49 -17.76
C HIS A 51 -10.74 16.20 -17.81
N GLU A 52 -9.76 15.49 -18.35
CA GLU A 52 -8.44 16.00 -18.71
C GLU A 52 -8.07 15.46 -20.08
N ALA A 53 -7.79 16.35 -21.04
CA ALA A 53 -7.29 15.94 -22.35
C ALA A 53 -5.80 15.62 -22.28
N GLY A 54 -5.41 14.40 -22.64
CA GLY A 54 -4.01 13.99 -22.60
C GLY A 54 -3.21 14.49 -23.81
N HIS A 55 -1.92 14.70 -23.61
CA HIS A 55 -0.96 15.08 -24.66
C HIS A 55 -0.38 13.89 -25.43
N ALA A 56 -1.05 12.73 -25.41
CA ALA A 56 -0.59 11.55 -26.12
C ALA A 56 -0.45 11.84 -27.63
N CYS A 57 0.56 11.24 -28.27
CA CYS A 57 0.84 11.42 -29.70
C CYS A 57 -0.32 11.07 -30.64
N TYR A 58 -1.33 10.35 -30.15
CA TYR A 58 -2.55 9.98 -30.87
C TYR A 58 -3.84 10.51 -30.23
N GLY A 59 -3.70 11.23 -29.10
CA GLY A 59 -4.79 11.83 -28.37
C GLY A 59 -5.45 10.85 -27.39
N SER A 60 -5.79 11.40 -26.23
CA SER A 60 -6.51 10.67 -25.18
C SER A 60 -7.34 11.65 -24.36
N VAL A 61 -8.32 11.11 -23.67
CA VAL A 61 -9.06 11.86 -22.65
C VAL A 61 -9.23 10.99 -21.41
N THR A 62 -9.00 11.58 -20.26
CA THR A 62 -9.13 10.93 -18.96
C THR A 62 -10.33 11.54 -18.25
N LEU A 63 -11.21 10.70 -17.72
CA LEU A 63 -12.39 11.11 -16.95
C LEU A 63 -12.15 10.77 -15.49
N HIS A 64 -12.45 11.71 -14.60
CA HIS A 64 -12.25 11.60 -13.16
C HIS A 64 -13.56 11.83 -12.40
N HIS A 65 -13.72 11.12 -11.30
CA HIS A 65 -14.83 11.29 -10.37
C HIS A 65 -14.31 11.61 -8.96
N PRO A 66 -14.99 12.46 -8.16
CA PRO A 66 -14.58 12.80 -6.80
C PRO A 66 -14.44 11.61 -5.84
N HIS A 67 -15.11 10.49 -6.13
CA HIS A 67 -14.99 9.25 -5.36
C HIS A 67 -13.77 8.40 -5.72
N GLY A 68 -12.82 8.92 -6.50
CA GLY A 68 -11.62 8.20 -6.93
C GLY A 68 -11.87 7.22 -8.08
N LEU A 69 -13.02 7.33 -8.75
CA LEU A 69 -13.28 6.60 -9.99
C LEU A 69 -12.62 7.34 -11.16
N GLY A 70 -12.21 6.60 -12.18
CA GLY A 70 -11.71 7.19 -13.39
C GLY A 70 -11.46 6.19 -14.50
N PHE A 71 -11.46 6.69 -15.74
CA PHE A 71 -11.17 5.89 -16.92
C PHE A 71 -10.59 6.73 -18.03
N ASP A 72 -9.72 6.13 -18.84
CA ASP A 72 -9.16 6.76 -20.03
C ASP A 72 -9.85 6.26 -21.30
N LEU A 73 -9.95 7.16 -22.27
CA LEU A 73 -10.18 6.85 -23.67
C LEU A 73 -8.92 7.21 -24.43
N SER A 74 -8.24 6.21 -24.98
CA SER A 74 -7.01 6.41 -25.72
C SER A 74 -7.14 5.92 -27.16
N HIS A 75 -6.63 6.70 -28.11
CA HIS A 75 -6.42 6.23 -29.47
C HIS A 75 -5.13 5.41 -29.52
N GLN A 76 -5.23 4.13 -29.91
CA GLN A 76 -4.10 3.18 -29.88
C GLN A 76 -3.20 3.27 -31.13
N GLY A 77 -3.26 4.37 -31.88
CA GLY A 77 -2.31 4.67 -32.96
C GLY A 77 -2.88 4.60 -34.38
N SER A 78 -2.14 5.22 -35.30
CA SER A 78 -2.51 5.49 -36.70
C SER A 78 -2.31 4.32 -37.67
N TYR A 79 -1.68 3.22 -37.24
CA TYR A 79 -1.38 2.09 -38.12
C TYR A 79 -2.62 1.25 -38.49
N ARG A 80 -3.70 1.34 -37.70
CA ARG A 80 -4.97 0.69 -38.01
C ARG A 80 -5.74 1.54 -39.03
N LYS A 81 -6.09 0.94 -40.17
CA LYS A 81 -6.84 1.60 -41.25
C LYS A 81 -8.35 1.33 -41.14
N GLY A 82 -9.16 2.18 -41.78
CA GLY A 82 -10.61 2.01 -41.87
C GLY A 82 -11.30 2.10 -40.50
N ALA A 83 -12.36 1.30 -40.31
CA ALA A 83 -13.18 1.33 -39.10
C ALA A 83 -12.39 1.04 -37.81
N ALA A 84 -11.32 0.24 -37.89
CA ALA A 84 -10.46 -0.08 -36.75
C ALA A 84 -9.59 1.11 -36.29
N GLY A 85 -9.25 2.02 -37.21
CA GLY A 85 -8.50 3.24 -36.93
C GLY A 85 -9.34 4.37 -36.34
N ARG A 86 -10.67 4.24 -36.34
CA ARG A 86 -11.62 5.23 -35.82
C ARG A 86 -12.19 4.80 -34.46
N ARG A 87 -11.42 4.05 -33.67
CA ARG A 87 -11.84 3.52 -32.37
C ARG A 87 -10.97 4.06 -31.24
N LEU A 88 -11.63 4.38 -30.13
CA LEU A 88 -11.00 4.65 -28.84
C LEU A 88 -11.10 3.41 -27.98
N THR A 89 -10.02 3.09 -27.27
CA THR A 89 -10.02 2.06 -26.23
C THR A 89 -10.36 2.69 -24.90
N VAL A 90 -11.34 2.12 -24.21
CA VAL A 90 -11.77 2.53 -22.87
C VAL A 90 -11.10 1.62 -21.85
N ARG A 91 -10.39 2.20 -20.87
CA ARG A 91 -9.75 1.43 -19.78
C ARG A 91 -9.97 2.13 -18.45
N GLY A 92 -10.05 1.34 -17.38
CA GLY A 92 -10.19 1.87 -16.03
C GLY A 92 -8.86 2.39 -15.51
N ILE A 93 -8.93 3.46 -14.72
CA ILE A 93 -7.81 3.90 -13.89
C ILE A 93 -7.94 3.20 -12.55
N TYR A 94 -6.85 2.54 -12.15
CA TYR A 94 -6.74 1.82 -10.89
C TYR A 94 -5.56 2.36 -10.10
N PRO A 95 -5.62 2.37 -8.76
CA PRO A 95 -4.44 2.62 -7.94
C PRO A 95 -3.33 1.61 -8.25
N ALA A 96 -2.07 2.07 -8.28
CA ALA A 96 -0.93 1.24 -8.67
C ALA A 96 -0.76 -0.04 -7.81
N ASP A 97 -1.04 0.05 -6.52
CA ASP A 97 -0.87 -1.06 -5.55
C ASP A 97 -2.16 -1.89 -5.36
N SER A 98 -3.16 -1.73 -6.22
CA SER A 98 -4.48 -2.32 -5.98
C SER A 98 -4.53 -3.84 -6.13
N ASN A 99 -3.65 -4.46 -6.94
CA ASN A 99 -3.60 -5.91 -7.18
C ASN A 99 -4.98 -6.56 -7.42
N VAL A 100 -5.85 -5.90 -8.19
CA VAL A 100 -7.17 -6.44 -8.57
C VAL A 100 -7.18 -6.90 -10.02
N ARG A 101 -8.11 -7.79 -10.36
CA ARG A 101 -8.42 -8.08 -11.76
C ARG A 101 -9.10 -6.85 -12.36
N HIS A 102 -8.51 -6.29 -13.41
CA HIS A 102 -9.07 -5.12 -14.10
C HIS A 102 -10.29 -5.52 -14.93
N ALA A 103 -11.25 -4.61 -15.05
CA ALA A 103 -12.34 -4.73 -16.02
C ALA A 103 -11.77 -4.78 -17.46
N GLU A 104 -12.32 -5.69 -18.26
CA GLU A 104 -11.88 -5.88 -19.64
C GLU A 104 -12.11 -4.59 -20.46
N PRO A 105 -11.09 -4.09 -21.17
CA PRO A 105 -11.23 -2.92 -22.01
C PRO A 105 -12.30 -3.11 -23.10
N ILE A 106 -13.05 -2.05 -23.41
CA ILE A 106 -13.93 -2.02 -24.58
C ILE A 106 -13.40 -1.04 -25.63
N THR A 107 -14.00 -1.08 -26.81
CA THR A 107 -13.81 -0.05 -27.82
C THR A 107 -15.12 0.66 -28.15
N VAL A 108 -15.00 1.97 -28.41
CA VAL A 108 -16.07 2.86 -28.86
C VAL A 108 -15.63 3.62 -30.11
N SER A 109 -16.56 4.00 -30.97
CA SER A 109 -16.24 4.73 -32.21
C SER A 109 -15.99 6.21 -31.92
N MET A 110 -14.97 6.80 -32.54
CA MET A 110 -14.67 8.24 -32.51
C MET A 110 -15.73 9.11 -33.20
N ASP A 111 -16.59 8.49 -34.01
CA ASP A 111 -17.59 9.18 -34.82
C ASP A 111 -18.96 9.27 -34.13
N ARG A 112 -19.06 8.72 -32.92
CA ARG A 112 -20.29 8.80 -32.13
C ARG A 112 -20.32 10.12 -31.38
N GLU A 113 -21.53 10.69 -31.31
CA GLU A 113 -21.82 11.80 -30.41
C GLU A 113 -21.46 11.44 -28.96
N PRO A 114 -20.93 12.40 -28.17
CA PRO A 114 -20.48 12.14 -26.80
C PRO A 114 -21.54 11.45 -25.93
N THR A 115 -22.80 11.87 -26.01
CA THR A 115 -23.90 11.25 -25.25
C THR A 115 -24.12 9.78 -25.61
N ALA A 116 -24.05 9.43 -26.90
CA ALA A 116 -24.19 8.04 -27.34
C ALA A 116 -22.98 7.19 -26.92
N MET A 117 -21.77 7.78 -26.97
CA MET A 117 -20.55 7.15 -26.49
C MET A 117 -20.61 6.89 -24.98
N ALA A 118 -21.04 7.87 -24.18
CA ALA A 118 -21.22 7.73 -22.73
C ALA A 118 -22.19 6.60 -22.39
N ARG A 119 -23.35 6.53 -23.07
CA ARG A 119 -24.32 5.44 -22.87
C ARG A 119 -23.73 4.06 -23.17
N ASP A 120 -22.91 3.93 -24.22
CA ASP A 120 -22.24 2.66 -24.52
C ASP A 120 -21.23 2.27 -23.44
N ILE A 121 -20.47 3.23 -22.92
CA ILE A 121 -19.51 3.02 -21.83
C ILE A 121 -20.25 2.56 -20.56
N VAL A 122 -21.29 3.31 -20.18
CA VAL A 122 -22.14 3.01 -19.02
C VAL A 122 -22.78 1.63 -19.13
N ARG A 123 -23.27 1.25 -20.31
CA ARG A 123 -23.96 -0.03 -20.51
C ARG A 123 -23.01 -1.22 -20.58
N ARG A 124 -21.86 -1.09 -21.25
CA ARG A 124 -21.00 -2.23 -21.61
C ARG A 124 -19.79 -2.41 -20.70
N TRP A 125 -19.25 -1.33 -20.15
CA TRP A 125 -17.97 -1.35 -19.44
C TRP A 125 -18.10 -1.00 -17.96
N MET A 126 -18.89 0.02 -17.64
CA MET A 126 -19.08 0.52 -16.27
C MET A 126 -19.49 -0.58 -15.26
N PRO A 127 -20.37 -1.55 -15.57
CA PRO A 127 -20.74 -2.58 -14.59
C PRO A 127 -19.54 -3.44 -14.17
N GLY A 128 -18.67 -3.80 -15.12
CA GLY A 128 -17.45 -4.56 -14.83
C GLY A 128 -16.44 -3.74 -14.04
N TYR A 129 -16.31 -2.45 -14.34
CA TYR A 129 -15.44 -1.54 -13.61
C TYR A 129 -15.89 -1.34 -12.16
N LEU A 130 -17.18 -1.05 -11.95
CA LEU A 130 -17.74 -0.85 -10.62
C LEU A 130 -17.67 -2.10 -9.75
N ALA A 131 -17.73 -3.30 -10.36
CA ALA A 131 -17.59 -4.57 -9.64
C ALA A 131 -16.20 -4.76 -8.99
N VAL A 132 -15.15 -4.09 -9.49
CA VAL A 132 -13.77 -4.31 -9.02
C VAL A 132 -13.13 -3.08 -8.37
N ILE A 133 -13.56 -1.87 -8.73
CA ILE A 133 -12.90 -0.63 -8.28
C ILE A 133 -13.02 -0.39 -6.77
N GLY A 134 -14.11 -0.82 -6.13
CA GLY A 134 -14.27 -0.72 -4.68
C GLY A 134 -13.15 -1.44 -3.92
N GLN A 135 -12.91 -2.71 -4.29
CA GLN A 135 -11.79 -3.50 -3.74
C GLN A 135 -10.43 -2.85 -4.06
N ALA A 136 -10.27 -2.30 -5.25
CA ALA A 136 -9.02 -1.66 -5.66
C ALA A 136 -8.69 -0.45 -4.78
N LEU A 137 -9.69 0.38 -4.47
CA LEU A 137 -9.56 1.53 -3.60
C LEU A 137 -9.27 1.11 -2.15
N ASP A 138 -9.92 0.05 -1.66
CA ASP A 138 -9.67 -0.45 -0.31
C ASP A 138 -8.28 -1.06 -0.16
N ASN A 139 -7.82 -1.83 -1.14
CA ASN A 139 -6.45 -2.35 -1.20
C ASN A 139 -5.42 -1.22 -1.20
N ALA A 140 -5.68 -0.16 -1.97
CA ALA A 140 -4.80 1.02 -2.00
C ALA A 140 -4.75 1.74 -0.64
N ARG A 141 -5.90 1.96 0.01
CA ARG A 141 -5.98 2.56 1.35
C ARG A 141 -5.28 1.70 2.40
N GLN A 142 -5.37 0.37 2.28
CA GLN A 142 -4.62 -0.53 3.12
C GLN A 142 -3.11 -0.35 2.87
N ALA A 143 -2.65 -0.50 1.62
CA ALA A 143 -1.25 -0.34 1.26
C ALA A 143 -0.66 1.01 1.72
N ASP A 144 -1.41 2.12 1.62
CA ASP A 144 -1.02 3.42 2.14
C ASP A 144 -0.81 3.42 3.66
N ARG A 145 -1.74 2.82 4.43
CA ARG A 145 -1.62 2.68 5.89
C ARG A 145 -0.39 1.86 6.26
N GLU A 146 -0.15 0.76 5.57
CA GLU A 146 1.03 -0.07 5.80
C GLU A 146 2.33 0.68 5.46
N ARG A 147 2.34 1.43 4.35
CA ARG A 147 3.48 2.28 3.97
C ARG A 147 3.75 3.34 5.03
N ALA A 148 2.71 3.98 5.56
CA ALA A 148 2.83 4.96 6.63
C ALA A 148 3.38 4.34 7.93
N ALA A 149 2.89 3.15 8.31
CA ALA A 149 3.38 2.41 9.48
C ALA A 149 4.88 2.08 9.35
N ARG A 150 5.30 1.58 8.19
CA ARG A 150 6.72 1.27 7.93
C ARG A 150 7.60 2.52 7.95
N ARG A 151 7.16 3.62 7.34
CA ARG A 151 7.87 4.93 7.42
C ARG A 151 7.96 5.46 8.85
N ALA A 152 6.95 5.22 9.69
CA ALA A 152 6.97 5.64 11.09
C ALA A 152 7.96 4.79 11.91
N LEU A 153 8.01 3.47 11.69
CA LEU A 153 8.96 2.60 12.37
C LEU A 153 10.41 2.90 11.95
N ASN A 154 10.68 3.08 10.66
CA ASN A 154 12.02 3.47 10.18
C ASN A 154 12.50 4.76 10.86
N ARG A 155 11.64 5.79 10.94
CA ARG A 155 11.98 7.04 11.66
C ARG A 155 12.28 6.81 13.15
N ARG A 156 11.57 5.90 13.82
CA ARG A 156 11.85 5.55 15.22
C ARG A 156 13.18 4.81 15.36
N MET A 157 13.49 3.90 14.43
CA MET A 157 14.77 3.18 14.42
C MET A 157 15.94 4.15 14.23
N GLU A 158 15.83 5.11 13.30
CA GLU A 158 16.83 6.16 13.09
C GLU A 158 17.03 7.03 14.35
N GLN A 159 15.97 7.32 15.11
CA GLN A 159 16.06 8.08 16.36
C GLN A 159 16.68 7.29 17.52
N ALA A 160 16.36 6.00 17.64
CA ALA A 160 16.82 5.15 18.73
C ALA A 160 18.30 4.74 18.59
N LEU A 161 18.79 4.64 17.35
CA LEU A 161 20.13 4.15 17.04
C LEU A 161 21.05 5.31 16.63
N LEU A 162 21.42 6.15 17.61
CA LEU A 162 22.35 7.27 17.42
C LEU A 162 23.69 6.75 16.81
N GLY A 163 23.91 7.05 15.53
CA GLY A 163 25.12 6.65 14.77
C GLY A 163 24.89 5.60 13.67
N LEU A 164 23.69 5.01 13.57
CA LEU A 164 23.27 4.18 12.45
C LEU A 164 22.44 5.01 11.48
N HIS A 165 22.97 5.22 10.28
CA HIS A 165 22.27 5.94 9.22
C HIS A 165 21.67 4.94 8.23
N ALA A 166 20.43 5.18 7.82
CA ALA A 166 19.84 4.46 6.70
C ALA A 166 20.65 4.75 5.44
N ALA A 167 21.33 3.74 4.89
CA ALA A 167 21.82 3.82 3.52
C ALA A 167 20.62 3.67 2.60
N HIS A 168 20.29 4.74 1.88
CA HIS A 168 19.28 4.68 0.84
C HIS A 168 19.83 3.85 -0.32
N VAL A 169 19.43 2.58 -0.37
CA VAL A 169 19.52 1.77 -1.59
C VAL A 169 18.41 2.30 -2.49
N ASN A 170 18.81 2.89 -3.62
CA ASN A 170 18.02 3.30 -4.78
C ASN A 170 16.57 3.75 -4.52
N GLU A 171 16.25 5.01 -4.82
CA GLU A 171 14.88 5.57 -4.70
C GLU A 171 13.78 4.74 -5.41
N HIS A 172 14.15 3.87 -6.35
CA HIS A 172 13.27 2.96 -7.07
C HIS A 172 12.90 1.69 -6.28
N GLU A 173 13.68 1.28 -5.28
CA GLU A 173 13.38 0.16 -4.39
C GLU A 173 12.65 0.67 -3.15
N ALA A 174 11.32 0.82 -3.24
CA ALA A 174 10.38 0.97 -2.13
C ALA A 174 11.03 1.21 -0.74
N PRO A 175 11.46 2.45 -0.42
CA PRO A 175 12.32 2.75 0.75
C PRO A 175 11.68 2.48 2.12
N HIS A 176 10.41 2.06 2.11
CA HIS A 176 9.62 1.67 3.25
C HIS A 176 9.61 0.15 3.51
N ARG A 177 10.15 -0.70 2.62
CA ARG A 177 10.20 -2.17 2.83
C ARG A 177 11.59 -2.66 3.23
N HIS A 178 12.61 -2.14 2.57
CA HIS A 178 14.01 -2.54 2.79
C HIS A 178 14.81 -1.33 3.25
N THR A 179 15.47 -1.42 4.40
CA THR A 179 16.33 -0.34 4.90
C THR A 179 17.63 -0.95 5.44
N SER A 180 18.73 -0.58 4.81
CA SER A 180 20.07 -0.96 5.26
C SER A 180 20.60 0.09 6.22
N TYR A 181 21.16 -0.33 7.35
CA TYR A 181 21.71 0.56 8.38
C TYR A 181 23.23 0.34 8.49
N TRP A 182 23.99 1.43 8.53
CA TRP A 182 25.46 1.37 8.60
C TRP A 182 25.98 2.21 9.75
N SER A 183 26.93 1.66 10.52
CA SER A 183 27.73 2.46 11.44
C SER A 183 28.74 3.28 10.63
N GLY A 184 28.75 4.60 10.83
CA GLY A 184 29.63 5.54 10.11
C GLY A 184 28.93 6.42 9.08
N GLY A 185 27.84 5.98 8.44
CA GLY A 185 27.10 6.79 7.46
C GLY A 185 27.89 7.21 6.21
N ARG A 186 27.25 7.96 5.29
CA ARG A 186 27.88 8.51 4.06
C ARG A 186 28.85 9.67 4.34
N TYR A 187 28.93 10.09 5.61
CA TYR A 187 29.73 11.21 6.10
C TYR A 187 30.62 10.80 7.29
N SER A 188 30.91 9.51 7.49
CA SER A 188 32.00 9.14 8.38
C SER A 188 33.24 9.79 7.80
N ARG A 189 33.72 10.82 8.50
CA ARG A 189 35.03 11.41 8.28
C ARG A 189 36.00 10.25 8.09
N GLU A 190 36.78 10.31 7.02
CA GLU A 190 37.87 9.38 6.73
C GLU A 190 38.58 9.02 8.04
N GLY A 191 38.50 7.74 8.43
CA GLY A 191 39.14 7.22 9.64
C GLY A 191 38.23 6.60 10.71
N ALA A 192 36.90 6.71 10.62
CA ALA A 192 36.02 5.93 11.50
C ALA A 192 35.89 4.49 10.98
N ALA A 193 36.58 3.54 11.60
CA ALA A 193 36.48 2.12 11.26
C ALA A 193 35.02 1.66 11.38
N VAL A 194 34.47 1.11 10.29
CA VAL A 194 33.15 0.51 10.27
C VAL A 194 33.23 -0.78 11.09
N HIS A 195 32.78 -0.74 12.34
CA HIS A 195 32.89 -1.88 13.27
C HIS A 195 31.74 -2.90 13.13
N ALA A 196 30.67 -2.55 12.42
CA ALA A 196 29.53 -3.43 12.14
C ALA A 196 28.60 -2.83 11.07
N SER A 197 27.92 -3.70 10.31
CA SER A 197 26.85 -3.30 9.39
C SER A 197 25.64 -4.22 9.55
N GLY A 198 24.47 -3.77 9.08
CA GLY A 198 23.29 -4.61 9.06
C GLY A 198 22.19 -4.13 8.13
N SER A 199 21.27 -5.02 7.78
CA SER A 199 20.04 -4.65 7.09
C SER A 199 18.84 -5.12 7.87
N VAL A 200 17.78 -4.31 7.82
CA VAL A 200 16.49 -4.65 8.40
C VAL A 200 15.45 -4.63 7.29
N THR A 201 14.76 -5.75 7.12
CA THR A 201 13.60 -5.85 6.24
C THR A 201 12.35 -5.93 7.08
N LEU A 202 11.42 -5.00 6.86
CA LEU A 202 10.15 -4.96 7.59
C LEU A 202 9.09 -5.75 6.83
N THR A 203 8.42 -6.67 7.52
CA THR A 203 7.34 -7.50 6.97
C THR A 203 6.05 -7.33 7.79
N ASN A 204 4.90 -7.72 7.22
CA ASN A 204 3.56 -7.59 7.80
C ASN A 204 3.36 -6.23 8.51
N ASP A 205 3.39 -5.14 7.75
CA ASP A 205 3.09 -3.80 8.27
C ASP A 205 3.98 -3.33 9.41
N ALA A 206 5.27 -3.70 9.36
CA ALA A 206 6.23 -3.39 10.41
C ALA A 206 5.91 -4.08 11.75
N GLN A 207 5.08 -5.13 11.75
CA GLN A 207 4.88 -6.00 12.92
C GLN A 207 6.02 -7.00 13.10
N HIS A 208 6.69 -7.38 12.01
CA HIS A 208 7.88 -8.22 12.06
C HIS A 208 9.04 -7.55 11.35
N ALA A 209 10.25 -7.88 11.82
CA ALA A 209 11.49 -7.40 11.25
C ALA A 209 12.44 -8.59 11.09
N ASN A 210 12.97 -8.75 9.89
CA ASN A 210 14.09 -9.64 9.62
C ASN A 210 15.36 -8.79 9.67
N MET A 211 16.24 -9.11 10.62
CA MET A 211 17.51 -8.42 10.79
C MET A 211 18.65 -9.32 10.33
N LYS A 212 19.51 -8.79 9.45
CA LYS A 212 20.80 -9.39 9.10
C LYS A 212 21.90 -8.51 9.62
N LEU A 213 22.80 -9.08 10.42
CA LEU A 213 23.98 -8.40 10.96
C LEU A 213 25.23 -8.96 10.29
N THR A 214 26.23 -8.13 10.04
CA THR A 214 27.48 -8.52 9.35
C THR A 214 28.66 -7.80 9.99
N ASP A 215 29.76 -8.54 10.17
CA ASP A 215 30.99 -8.08 10.83
C ASP A 215 30.79 -7.57 12.27
N VAL A 216 29.84 -8.14 13.01
CA VAL A 216 29.59 -7.78 14.43
C VAL A 216 30.56 -8.54 15.34
N PRO A 217 31.26 -7.87 16.28
CA PRO A 217 32.11 -8.54 17.28
C PRO A 217 31.35 -9.62 18.06
N ALA A 218 31.99 -10.77 18.30
CA ALA A 218 31.35 -11.93 18.92
C ALA A 218 30.72 -11.63 20.29
N ASP A 219 31.39 -10.84 21.13
CA ASP A 219 30.85 -10.42 22.44
C ASP A 219 29.57 -9.59 22.33
N LEU A 220 29.45 -8.79 21.27
CA LEU A 220 28.25 -8.01 20.99
C LEU A 220 27.12 -8.91 20.46
N VAL A 221 27.44 -9.91 19.63
CA VAL A 221 26.46 -10.93 19.20
C VAL A 221 25.88 -11.67 20.39
N LEU A 222 26.72 -12.09 21.36
CA LEU A 222 26.26 -12.77 22.57
C LEU A 222 25.32 -11.89 23.40
N ARG A 223 25.59 -10.58 23.51
CA ARG A 223 24.68 -9.63 24.18
C ARG A 223 23.34 -9.48 23.44
N ILE A 224 23.36 -9.41 22.11
CA ILE A 224 22.13 -9.35 21.30
C ILE A 224 21.31 -10.64 21.48
N LEU A 225 21.96 -11.81 21.42
CA LEU A 225 21.29 -13.09 21.63
C LEU A 225 20.72 -13.23 23.05
N ALA A 226 21.41 -12.72 24.06
CA ALA A 226 20.91 -12.68 25.43
C ALA A 226 19.65 -11.82 25.57
N LEU A 227 19.59 -10.67 24.88
CA LEU A 227 18.37 -9.83 24.83
C LEU A 227 17.22 -10.51 24.07
N LEU A 228 17.52 -11.37 23.09
CA LEU A 228 16.51 -12.11 22.33
C LEU A 228 15.99 -13.38 23.04
N ASP A 229 16.63 -13.80 24.14
CA ASP A 229 16.15 -14.92 24.94
C ASP A 229 14.85 -14.51 25.66
N ALA A 230 13.72 -15.05 25.20
CA ALA A 230 12.36 -14.73 25.65
C ALA A 230 12.09 -14.99 27.15
N ARG A 231 13.08 -15.48 27.90
CA ARG A 231 13.03 -15.71 29.34
C ARG A 231 13.40 -14.48 30.17
N GLN A 232 14.02 -13.46 29.58
CA GLN A 232 14.21 -12.16 30.22
C GLN A 232 13.15 -11.18 29.73
N ALA A 233 12.47 -10.50 30.66
CA ALA A 233 11.64 -9.37 30.32
C ALA A 233 12.56 -8.27 29.75
N LEU A 234 12.36 -7.92 28.48
CA LEU A 234 13.05 -6.79 27.86
C LEU A 234 12.62 -5.51 28.59
N GLU A 235 13.48 -4.98 29.45
CA GLU A 235 13.28 -3.68 30.07
C GLU A 235 13.60 -2.57 29.05
N GLY A 236 12.60 -1.75 28.79
CA GLY A 236 12.69 -0.59 27.91
C GLY A 236 11.39 0.19 28.00
N THR A 237 11.45 1.50 27.74
CA THR A 237 10.25 2.35 27.75
C THR A 237 9.35 1.97 26.58
N ILE A 238 8.37 1.10 26.83
CA ILE A 238 7.28 0.84 25.90
C ILE A 238 6.56 2.19 25.70
N SER A 239 6.75 2.82 24.54
CA SER A 239 5.91 3.96 24.17
C SER A 239 4.46 3.48 24.19
N PRO A 240 3.57 4.15 24.95
CA PRO A 240 2.21 3.66 25.13
C PRO A 240 1.52 3.60 23.77
N ARG A 241 1.24 2.38 23.33
CA ARG A 241 0.24 2.14 22.30
C ARG A 241 -1.09 2.50 22.96
N GLN A 242 -1.86 3.42 22.38
CA GLN A 242 -3.29 3.47 22.69
C GLN A 242 -3.90 2.16 22.20
N VAL A 243 -3.91 1.17 23.08
CA VAL A 243 -4.71 -0.03 22.95
C VAL A 243 -6.07 0.38 23.50
N ALA A 244 -7.12 0.23 22.69
CA ALA A 244 -8.49 0.37 23.21
C ALA A 244 -8.60 -0.52 24.46
N PRO A 245 -9.22 -0.04 25.56
CA PRO A 245 -9.30 -0.81 26.78
C PRO A 245 -9.85 -2.20 26.46
N ALA A 246 -9.19 -3.22 26.99
CA ALA A 246 -9.66 -4.59 26.91
C ALA A 246 -11.14 -4.58 27.30
N ARG A 247 -12.01 -4.98 26.36
CA ARG A 247 -13.41 -5.20 26.69
C ARG A 247 -13.43 -6.19 27.84
N ARG A 248 -14.15 -5.84 28.91
CA ARG A 248 -14.37 -6.66 30.11
C ARG A 248 -14.36 -8.14 29.74
N GLU A 249 -13.49 -8.88 30.42
CA GLU A 249 -13.47 -10.33 30.42
C GLU A 249 -14.91 -10.85 30.46
N LEU A 250 -15.25 -11.70 29.48
CA LEU A 250 -16.43 -12.53 29.59
C LEU A 250 -16.29 -13.31 30.92
N PRO A 251 -17.33 -13.35 31.77
CA PRO A 251 -17.26 -14.12 32.99
C PRO A 251 -16.91 -15.57 32.67
N ALA A 252 -16.05 -16.17 33.49
CA ALA A 252 -15.61 -17.55 33.35
C ALA A 252 -16.82 -18.48 33.13
N PRO A 253 -16.75 -19.44 32.19
CA PRO A 253 -17.82 -20.41 32.02
C PRO A 253 -18.02 -21.16 33.34
N THR A 254 -19.15 -20.92 34.00
CA THR A 254 -19.58 -21.70 35.15
C THR A 254 -19.94 -23.08 34.64
N LEU A 255 -19.00 -24.02 34.75
CA LEU A 255 -19.23 -25.42 34.43
C LEU A 255 -20.00 -26.02 35.61
N THR A 256 -21.32 -25.90 35.59
CA THR A 256 -22.20 -26.63 36.52
C THR A 256 -22.31 -28.07 36.04
N ILE A 257 -21.55 -28.97 36.66
CA ILE A 257 -21.86 -30.40 36.67
C ILE A 257 -22.78 -30.63 37.88
N PRO A 258 -23.99 -31.17 37.70
CA PRO A 258 -24.84 -31.55 38.82
C PRO A 258 -24.18 -32.70 39.60
N GLY A 259 -23.80 -32.47 40.86
CA GLY A 259 -23.55 -33.57 41.81
C GLY A 259 -22.29 -33.55 42.68
N GLU A 260 -21.39 -32.57 42.59
CA GLU A 260 -20.17 -32.59 43.41
C GLU A 260 -20.21 -31.57 44.57
N VAL A 261 -20.12 -32.11 45.80
CA VAL A 261 -19.98 -31.35 47.05
C VAL A 261 -18.49 -31.20 47.35
N LEU A 262 -17.96 -29.98 47.28
CA LEU A 262 -16.66 -29.64 47.85
C LEU A 262 -16.89 -28.80 49.10
N THR A 263 -16.52 -29.35 50.26
CA THR A 263 -16.52 -28.65 51.54
C THR A 263 -15.34 -27.67 51.62
N PRO A 264 -15.54 -26.42 52.08
CA PRO A 264 -14.46 -25.46 52.25
C PRO A 264 -14.07 -25.32 53.73
N THR A 265 -12.84 -25.66 54.10
CA THR A 265 -12.04 -25.01 55.16
C THR A 265 -10.68 -25.71 55.17
N GLY A 266 -9.52 -25.05 55.12
CA GLY A 266 -9.16 -23.78 55.76
C GLY A 266 -8.04 -24.11 56.76
N ALA A 267 -6.84 -23.60 56.48
CA ALA A 267 -5.57 -23.88 57.14
C ALA A 267 -5.57 -23.72 58.68
N ALA A 268 -4.80 -24.58 59.37
CA ALA A 268 -4.12 -24.23 60.61
C ALA A 268 -2.87 -25.09 60.86
N ASP A 269 -1.75 -24.46 60.57
CA ASP A 269 -0.40 -24.55 61.15
C ASP A 269 -0.26 -25.20 62.56
N ARG A 270 0.69 -26.14 62.72
CA ARG A 270 1.78 -26.20 63.75
C ARG A 270 2.18 -27.61 64.23
N GLN A 271 3.51 -27.77 64.28
CA GLN A 271 4.31 -28.58 65.20
C GLN A 271 4.27 -30.12 65.12
N ALA A 272 5.41 -30.70 64.69
CA ALA A 272 5.87 -31.99 65.17
C ALA A 272 6.23 -31.88 66.68
N PRO A 273 6.02 -32.94 67.47
CA PRO A 273 7.14 -33.86 67.69
C PRO A 273 6.78 -35.35 67.85
N MET A 274 7.80 -36.17 67.59
CA MET A 274 8.16 -37.45 68.24
C MET A 274 7.09 -38.48 68.64
N LEU A 275 7.26 -39.68 68.06
CA LEU A 275 6.86 -40.98 68.61
C LEU A 275 7.30 -41.14 70.09
N PRO A 276 6.55 -41.90 70.89
CA PRO A 276 6.98 -43.29 71.10
C PRO A 276 5.85 -44.33 71.18
N HIS A 277 6.24 -45.53 70.74
CA HIS A 277 5.95 -46.88 71.28
C HIS A 277 4.57 -47.30 71.81
N ALA A 278 4.13 -48.40 71.18
CA ALA A 278 3.86 -49.72 71.79
C ALA A 278 2.46 -50.06 72.35
N ALA A 279 2.02 -51.23 71.86
CA ALA A 279 1.24 -52.28 72.52
C ALA A 279 -0.28 -52.10 72.69
N ASP A 280 -0.99 -52.98 71.99
CA ASP A 280 -2.03 -53.91 72.46
C ASP A 280 -3.12 -53.39 73.42
N LEU A 281 -4.39 -53.59 73.02
CA LEU A 281 -5.27 -54.63 73.58
C LEU A 281 -6.72 -54.46 73.09
N LEU A 282 -7.19 -55.50 72.39
CA LEU A 282 -8.52 -56.14 72.44
C LEU A 282 -9.73 -55.29 72.85
N PHE A 283 -10.70 -55.15 71.92
CA PHE A 283 -11.99 -55.88 71.96
C PHE A 283 -12.49 -56.09 70.53
#